data_AF-A0A087RY15-F1
#
_entry.id   AF-A0A087RY15-F1
#
_cell.length_a   1.000
_cell.length_b   1.000
_cell.length_c   1.000
_cell.angle_alpha   90.00
_cell.angle_beta   90.00
_cell.angle_gamma   90.00
#
_symmetry.space_group_name_H-M   'P 1'
#
loop_
_entity.id
_entity.type
_entity.pdbx_description
1 polymer ?
#
loop_
_entity_poly.entity_id
_entity_poly.type
_entity_poly.pdbx_seq_one_letter_code
_entity_poly.pdbx_strand_id
1 'polypeptide(L)'
;MVFGWGKKKQEEKPVETAPQTKEISLNEVKNIVAELEKLRESQTVSEVKHLRNSTAPLIDELIKVGKMLEKDTLNVDDIDKHLAIIVVRGKKQVIDVIKKGVVSLPEVSNIENAKKLDTSLNQILKKVGDVLGRQTRVIHIFAKKYATQLKDNLEV
;
A
#
# COMPACT_ATOMS: atom_id res chain seq x y z
N MET A 1 -53.59 -2.04 13.04
CA MET A 1 -52.12 -1.98 12.83
C MET A 1 -51.80 -0.68 12.12
N VAL A 2 -51.16 0.25 12.81
CA VAL A 2 -50.75 1.57 12.29
C VAL A 2 -49.26 1.50 11.99
N PHE A 3 -48.88 1.48 10.71
CA PHE A 3 -47.48 1.60 10.31
C PHE A 3 -47.21 3.06 9.92
N GLY A 4 -46.52 3.77 10.81
CA GLY A 4 -46.04 5.13 10.56
C GLY A 4 -44.96 5.11 9.49
N TRP A 5 -45.21 5.80 8.38
CA TRP A 5 -44.17 6.13 7.41
C TRP A 5 -43.27 7.23 8.01
N GLY A 6 -42.12 6.81 8.51
CA GLY A 6 -41.04 7.71 8.92
C GLY A 6 -40.61 8.59 7.75
N LYS A 7 -40.52 9.90 8.01
CA LYS A 7 -40.05 10.89 7.03
C LYS A 7 -38.62 10.54 6.61
N LYS A 8 -38.41 10.25 5.33
CA LYS A 8 -37.07 10.18 4.72
C LYS A 8 -36.40 11.55 4.88
N LYS A 9 -35.23 11.60 5.52
CA LYS A 9 -34.34 12.78 5.48
C LYS A 9 -34.03 13.06 4.01
N GLN A 10 -34.30 14.27 3.56
CA GLN A 10 -33.83 14.76 2.28
C GLN A 10 -32.31 14.90 2.39
N GLU A 11 -31.57 14.13 1.61
CA GLU A 11 -30.16 14.39 1.35
C GLU A 11 -30.06 15.77 0.69
N GLU A 12 -29.30 16.66 1.32
CA GLU A 12 -28.94 17.96 0.74
C GLU A 12 -28.22 17.71 -0.59
N LYS A 13 -28.87 18.08 -1.68
CA LYS A 13 -28.26 18.05 -3.01
C LYS A 13 -27.04 18.98 -2.99
N PRO A 14 -25.89 18.56 -3.52
CA PRO A 14 -24.76 19.46 -3.68
C PRO A 14 -25.19 20.64 -4.55
N VAL A 15 -25.00 21.86 -4.03
CA VAL A 15 -25.31 23.09 -4.76
C VAL A 15 -24.38 23.17 -5.96
N GLU A 16 -24.91 22.96 -7.16
CA GLU A 16 -24.22 23.26 -8.42
C GLU A 16 -23.99 24.78 -8.48
N THR A 17 -22.80 25.24 -8.08
CA THR A 17 -22.38 26.62 -8.31
C THR A 17 -22.19 26.85 -9.79
N ALA A 18 -23.04 27.67 -10.40
CA ALA A 18 -22.90 28.11 -11.79
C ALA A 18 -21.52 28.74 -12.03
N PRO A 19 -20.89 28.51 -13.20
CA PRO A 19 -19.60 29.11 -13.52
C PRO A 19 -19.74 30.64 -13.60
N GLN A 20 -19.14 31.34 -12.63
CA GLN A 20 -19.05 32.80 -12.64
C GLN A 20 -17.91 33.24 -13.57
N THR A 21 -18.24 33.99 -14.62
CA THR A 21 -17.25 34.68 -15.46
C THR A 21 -16.57 35.77 -14.64
N LYS A 22 -15.24 35.68 -14.49
CA LYS A 22 -14.41 36.68 -13.83
C LYS A 22 -13.68 37.50 -14.88
N GLU A 23 -13.83 38.82 -14.86
CA GLU A 23 -12.99 39.72 -15.65
C GLU A 23 -11.63 39.86 -14.94
N ILE A 24 -10.54 39.69 -15.69
CA ILE A 24 -9.16 39.69 -15.18
C ILE A 24 -8.36 40.71 -15.99
N SER A 25 -7.64 41.60 -15.33
CA SER A 25 -6.70 42.50 -15.99
C SER A 25 -5.47 41.74 -16.50
N LEU A 26 -4.97 42.05 -17.69
CA LEU A 26 -3.80 41.39 -18.28
C LEU A 26 -2.56 41.46 -17.37
N ASN A 27 -2.41 42.55 -16.62
CA ASN A 27 -1.30 42.74 -15.69
C ASN A 27 -1.36 41.80 -14.47
N GLU A 28 -2.57 41.36 -14.10
CA GLU A 28 -2.81 40.49 -12.94
C GLU A 28 -2.65 39.01 -13.27
N VAL A 29 -2.69 38.64 -14.55
CA VAL A 29 -2.63 37.25 -15.02
C VAL A 29 -1.42 36.50 -14.45
N LYS A 30 -0.24 37.12 -14.47
CA LYS A 30 0.99 36.49 -13.95
C LYS A 30 0.89 36.16 -12.47
N ASN A 31 0.30 37.05 -11.68
CA ASN A 31 0.15 36.86 -10.23
C ASN A 31 -0.89 35.77 -9.93
N ILE A 32 -2.03 35.80 -10.63
CA ILE A 32 -3.09 34.80 -10.51
C ILE A 32 -2.55 33.40 -10.84
N VAL A 33 -1.77 33.25 -11.90
CA VAL A 33 -1.14 31.97 -12.25
C VAL A 33 -0.22 31.49 -11.14
N ALA A 34 0.65 32.36 -10.61
CA ALA A 34 1.56 31.99 -9.53
C ALA A 34 0.83 31.61 -8.22
N GLU A 35 -0.29 32.27 -7.90
CA GLU A 35 -1.14 31.91 -6.76
C GLU A 35 -1.82 30.55 -6.97
N LEU A 36 -2.34 30.30 -8.17
CA LEU A 36 -2.93 29.01 -8.53
C LEU A 36 -1.90 27.88 -8.46
N GLU A 37 -0.67 28.11 -8.94
CA GLU A 37 0.42 27.13 -8.84
C GLU A 37 0.73 26.78 -7.39
N LYS A 38 0.91 27.78 -6.51
CA LYS A 38 1.13 27.56 -5.07
C LYS A 38 -0.02 26.80 -4.41
N LEU A 39 -1.26 27.16 -4.75
CA LEU A 39 -2.44 26.49 -4.24
C LEU A 39 -2.44 25.02 -4.67
N ARG A 40 -2.19 24.74 -5.95
CA ARG A 40 -2.10 23.37 -6.48
C ARG A 40 -0.97 22.58 -5.84
N GLU A 41 0.21 23.15 -5.69
CA GLU A 41 1.33 22.50 -5.00
C GLU A 41 0.96 22.10 -3.57
N SER A 42 0.36 23.01 -2.80
CA SER A 42 -0.05 22.73 -1.42
C SER A 42 -1.08 21.61 -1.33
N GLN A 43 -2.07 21.62 -2.22
CA GLN A 43 -3.09 20.57 -2.33
C GLN A 43 -2.48 19.22 -2.67
N THR A 44 -1.67 19.16 -3.73
CA THR A 44 -1.00 17.92 -4.15
C THR A 44 -0.09 17.37 -3.04
N VAL A 45 0.68 18.22 -2.36
CA VAL A 45 1.51 17.79 -1.23
C VAL A 45 0.65 17.20 -0.12
N SER A 46 -0.48 17.81 0.22
CA SER A 46 -1.40 17.31 1.24
C SER A 46 -2.03 15.96 0.88
N GLU A 47 -2.44 15.78 -0.37
CA GLU A 47 -3.03 14.54 -0.87
C GLU A 47 -2.01 13.41 -0.85
N VAL A 48 -0.80 13.67 -1.36
CA VAL A 48 0.29 12.68 -1.35
C VAL A 48 0.69 12.34 0.08
N LYS A 49 0.72 13.32 1.00
CA LYS A 49 0.98 13.07 2.42
C LYS A 49 -0.08 12.16 3.04
N HIS A 50 -1.36 12.37 2.71
CA HIS A 50 -2.44 11.50 3.17
C HIS A 50 -2.27 10.07 2.65
N LEU A 51 -1.97 9.89 1.35
CA LEU A 51 -1.71 8.58 0.75
C LEU A 51 -0.47 7.89 1.34
N ARG A 52 0.60 8.64 1.61
CA ARG A 52 1.78 8.14 2.30
C ARG A 52 1.42 7.61 3.67
N ASN A 53 0.62 8.36 4.44
CA ASN A 53 0.23 7.99 5.79
C ASN A 53 -0.71 6.78 5.84
N SER A 54 -1.59 6.62 4.84
CA SER A 54 -2.39 5.39 4.72
C SER A 54 -1.57 4.18 4.26
N THR A 55 -0.49 4.40 3.51
CA THR A 55 0.39 3.32 3.01
C THR A 55 1.43 2.89 4.05
N ALA A 56 1.90 3.79 4.90
CA ALA A 56 2.87 3.51 5.96
C ALA A 56 2.54 2.27 6.82
N PRO A 57 1.31 2.10 7.36
CA PRO A 57 0.98 0.89 8.13
C PRO A 57 1.06 -0.39 7.30
N LEU A 58 0.74 -0.35 5.99
CA LEU A 58 0.85 -1.52 5.10
C LEU A 58 2.31 -1.94 4.90
N ILE A 59 3.22 -0.96 4.82
CA ILE A 59 4.66 -1.21 4.77
C ILE A 59 5.15 -1.84 6.09
N ASP A 60 4.67 -1.35 7.23
CA ASP A 60 5.00 -1.93 8.53
C ASP A 60 4.47 -3.36 8.68
N GLU A 61 3.26 -3.64 8.20
CA GLU A 61 2.70 -4.99 8.12
C GLU A 61 3.55 -5.91 7.25
N LEU A 62 4.00 -5.45 6.09
CA LEU A 62 4.90 -6.23 5.23
C LEU A 62 6.21 -6.57 5.93
N ILE A 63 6.80 -5.64 6.68
CA ILE A 63 7.99 -5.90 7.49
C ILE A 63 7.69 -6.92 8.60
N LYS A 64 6.52 -6.84 9.26
CA LYS A 64 6.09 -7.82 10.26
C LYS A 64 5.96 -9.21 9.65
N VAL A 65 5.37 -9.34 8.46
CA VAL A 65 5.30 -10.61 7.72
C VAL A 65 6.69 -11.18 7.48
N GLY A 66 7.64 -10.37 7.01
CA GLY A 66 9.03 -10.81 6.83
C GLY A 66 9.67 -11.36 8.12
N LYS A 67 9.42 -10.72 9.26
CA LYS A 67 9.89 -11.19 10.58
C LYS A 67 9.19 -12.47 11.04
N MET A 68 7.90 -12.61 10.77
CA MET A 68 7.15 -13.83 11.10
C MET A 68 7.64 -15.02 10.28
N LEU A 69 7.86 -14.82 8.98
CA LEU A 69 8.42 -15.84 8.09
C LEU A 69 9.80 -16.31 8.56
N GLU A 70 10.64 -15.40 9.09
CA GLU A 70 11.96 -15.74 9.62
C GLU A 70 11.92 -16.64 10.86
N LYS A 71 10.98 -16.39 11.78
CA LYS A 71 10.82 -17.18 13.00
C LYS A 71 10.21 -18.55 12.75
N ASP A 72 9.43 -18.68 11.69
CA ASP A 72 8.77 -19.92 11.36
C ASP A 72 9.78 -20.96 10.84
N THR A 73 9.95 -22.04 11.58
CA THR A 73 10.75 -23.18 11.14
C THR A 73 9.89 -24.07 10.25
N LEU A 74 10.25 -24.16 8.98
CA LEU A 74 9.60 -25.13 8.14
C LEU A 74 10.04 -26.53 8.57
N ASN A 75 9.14 -27.26 9.20
CA ASN A 75 9.24 -28.72 9.17
C ASN A 75 9.06 -29.18 7.70
N VAL A 76 10.14 -29.72 7.11
CA VAL A 76 10.26 -30.15 5.70
C VAL A 76 10.36 -31.68 5.62
N ASP A 77 10.09 -32.40 6.71
CA ASP A 77 10.35 -33.83 6.85
C ASP A 77 9.55 -34.68 5.85
N ASP A 78 8.34 -34.23 5.48
CA ASP A 78 7.46 -34.91 4.52
C ASP A 78 7.73 -34.53 3.04
N ILE A 79 8.77 -33.73 2.79
CA ILE A 79 9.11 -33.22 1.44
C ILE A 79 10.41 -33.88 0.98
N ASP A 80 10.49 -34.21 -0.31
CA ASP A 80 11.72 -34.69 -0.95
C ASP A 80 12.93 -33.79 -0.59
N LYS A 81 14.07 -34.39 -0.26
CA LYS A 81 15.27 -33.70 0.23
C LYS A 81 15.74 -32.58 -0.72
N HIS A 82 15.64 -32.76 -2.03
CA HIS A 82 16.04 -31.74 -3.01
C HIS A 82 15.02 -30.60 -3.08
N LEU A 83 13.73 -30.91 -2.98
CA LEU A 83 12.68 -29.89 -2.89
C LEU A 83 12.78 -29.10 -1.58
N ALA A 84 13.08 -29.76 -0.46
CA ALA A 84 13.28 -29.11 0.83
C ALA A 84 14.38 -28.03 0.77
N ILE A 85 15.51 -28.34 0.12
CA ILE A 85 16.61 -27.37 -0.07
C ILE A 85 16.15 -26.16 -0.90
N ILE A 86 15.41 -26.37 -1.99
CA ILE A 86 14.89 -25.29 -2.85
C ILE A 86 13.93 -24.41 -2.07
N VAL A 87 13.02 -25.02 -1.31
CA VAL A 87 12.01 -24.35 -0.51
C VAL A 87 12.66 -23.48 0.57
N VAL A 88 13.61 -24.02 1.34
CA VAL A 88 14.35 -23.26 2.36
C VAL A 88 15.11 -22.08 1.74
N ARG A 89 15.75 -22.29 0.58
CA ARG A 89 16.44 -21.21 -0.14
C ARG A 89 15.48 -20.13 -0.64
N GLY A 90 14.36 -20.53 -1.23
CA GLY A 90 13.33 -19.62 -1.72
C GLY A 90 12.71 -18.79 -0.60
N LYS A 91 12.43 -19.42 0.55
CA LYS A 91 11.99 -18.72 1.78
C LYS A 91 12.97 -17.63 2.17
N LYS A 92 14.26 -17.99 2.24
CA LYS A 92 15.32 -17.06 2.62
C LYS A 92 15.41 -15.87 1.67
N GLN A 93 15.26 -16.10 0.36
CA GLN A 93 15.25 -15.03 -0.62
C GLN A 93 14.07 -14.07 -0.44
N VAL A 94 12.86 -14.59 -0.20
CA VAL A 94 11.68 -13.76 0.08
C VAL A 94 11.91 -12.92 1.34
N ILE A 95 12.39 -13.54 2.42
CA ILE A 95 12.71 -12.84 3.68
C ILE A 95 13.77 -11.76 3.48
N ASP A 96 14.87 -12.07 2.77
CA ASP A 96 15.95 -11.13 2.51
C ASP A 96 15.46 -9.90 1.75
N VAL A 97 14.63 -10.09 0.73
CA VAL A 97 14.06 -8.98 -0.06
C VAL A 97 13.10 -8.15 0.77
N ILE A 98 12.25 -8.77 1.60
CA ILE A 98 11.35 -8.02 2.47
C ILE A 98 12.15 -7.23 3.52
N LYS A 99 13.13 -7.85 4.20
CA LYS A 99 13.90 -7.18 5.26
C LYS A 99 14.83 -6.09 4.76
N LYS A 100 15.48 -6.29 3.60
CA LYS A 100 16.48 -5.35 3.05
C LYS A 100 15.89 -4.38 2.04
N GLY A 101 14.83 -4.80 1.35
CA GLY A 101 14.22 -4.05 0.25
C GLY A 101 13.08 -3.13 0.69
N VAL A 102 12.43 -3.42 1.82
CA VAL A 102 11.35 -2.59 2.37
C VAL A 102 11.93 -1.66 3.43
N VAL A 103 11.99 -0.38 3.11
CA VAL A 103 12.48 0.69 4.00
C VAL A 103 11.33 1.61 4.40
N SER A 104 11.53 2.39 5.47
CA SER A 104 10.55 3.38 5.92
C SER A 104 10.28 4.41 4.84
N LEU A 105 9.01 4.76 4.64
CA LEU A 105 8.61 5.73 3.63
C LEU A 105 9.12 7.14 3.98
N PRO A 106 9.72 7.87 3.02
CA PRO A 106 10.14 9.26 3.24
C PRO A 106 8.95 10.14 3.65
N GLU A 107 9.25 11.21 4.38
CA GLU A 107 8.25 12.22 4.72
C GLU A 107 7.96 13.12 3.52
N VAL A 108 6.70 13.57 3.42
CA VAL A 108 6.24 14.41 2.32
C VAL A 108 5.98 15.82 2.86
N SER A 109 6.88 16.73 2.53
CA SER A 109 6.80 18.16 2.88
C SER A 109 6.80 19.08 1.64
N ASN A 110 7.24 18.58 0.48
CA ASN A 110 7.29 19.31 -0.77
C ASN A 110 7.16 18.33 -1.98
N ILE A 111 7.03 18.89 -3.18
CA ILE A 111 6.85 18.12 -4.43
C ILE A 111 8.06 17.24 -4.74
N GLU A 112 9.28 17.65 -4.40
CA GLU A 112 10.47 16.84 -4.62
C GLU A 112 10.47 15.57 -3.75
N ASN A 113 10.08 15.71 -2.49
CA ASN A 113 9.91 14.59 -1.57
C ASN A 113 8.77 13.66 -2.00
N ALA A 114 7.71 14.20 -2.60
CA ALA A 114 6.65 13.39 -3.23
C ALA A 114 7.20 12.53 -4.39
N LYS A 115 8.09 13.07 -5.24
CA LYS A 115 8.77 12.29 -6.29
C LYS A 115 9.70 11.22 -5.72
N LYS A 116 10.41 11.52 -4.62
CA LYS A 116 11.25 10.53 -3.91
C LYS A 116 10.40 9.42 -3.30
N LEU A 117 9.22 9.74 -2.77
CA LEU A 117 8.27 8.74 -2.28
C LEU A 117 7.83 7.81 -3.42
N ASP A 118 7.40 8.35 -4.56
CA ASP A 118 6.96 7.56 -5.72
C ASP A 118 8.06 6.60 -6.21
N THR A 119 9.27 7.11 -6.41
CA THR A 119 10.40 6.27 -6.83
C THR A 119 10.74 5.18 -5.80
N SER A 120 10.69 5.49 -4.50
CA SER A 120 10.91 4.52 -3.43
C SER A 120 9.82 3.43 -3.41
N LEU A 121 8.54 3.81 -3.48
CA LEU A 121 7.42 2.87 -3.51
C LEU A 121 7.48 1.95 -4.74
N ASN A 122 7.78 2.50 -5.92
CA ASN A 122 7.94 1.72 -7.14
C ASN A 122 9.08 0.71 -7.04
N GLN A 123 10.21 1.09 -6.43
CA GLN A 123 11.32 0.16 -6.20
C GLN A 123 10.97 -0.95 -5.22
N ILE A 124 10.26 -0.62 -4.13
CA ILE A 124 9.78 -1.61 -3.15
C ILE A 124 8.83 -2.59 -3.86
N LEU A 125 7.81 -2.07 -4.55
CA LEU A 125 6.81 -2.86 -5.25
C LEU A 125 7.45 -3.79 -6.28
N LYS A 126 8.40 -3.29 -7.07
CA LYS A 126 9.11 -4.09 -8.07
C LYS A 126 9.94 -5.20 -7.42
N LYS A 127 10.75 -4.89 -6.40
CA LYS A 127 11.61 -5.88 -5.72
C LYS A 127 10.77 -6.98 -5.06
N VAL A 128 9.73 -6.59 -4.34
CA VAL A 128 8.83 -7.52 -3.64
C VAL A 128 8.01 -8.33 -4.65
N GLY A 129 7.43 -7.69 -5.66
CA GLY A 129 6.70 -8.36 -6.74
C GLY A 129 7.57 -9.38 -7.49
N ASP A 130 8.80 -9.01 -7.83
CA ASP A 130 9.75 -9.88 -8.53
C ASP A 130 10.10 -11.13 -7.71
N VAL A 131 10.39 -10.99 -6.41
CA VAL A 131 10.75 -12.15 -5.58
C VAL A 131 9.55 -13.06 -5.35
N LEU A 132 8.37 -12.49 -5.10
CA LEU A 132 7.15 -13.26 -4.90
C LEU A 132 6.78 -14.01 -6.18
N GLY A 133 6.87 -13.36 -7.34
CA GLY A 133 6.65 -13.98 -8.64
C GLY A 133 7.61 -15.13 -8.92
N ARG A 134 8.92 -14.92 -8.75
CA ARG A 134 9.93 -15.98 -8.95
C ARG A 134 9.78 -17.15 -7.99
N GLN A 135 9.38 -16.90 -6.75
CA GLN A 135 9.24 -17.91 -5.70
C GLN A 135 7.80 -18.45 -5.56
N THR A 136 6.91 -18.18 -6.53
CA THR A 136 5.49 -18.58 -6.47
C THR A 136 5.27 -20.05 -6.11
N ARG A 137 6.05 -20.97 -6.70
CA ARG A 137 5.93 -22.41 -6.42
C ARG A 137 6.32 -22.76 -4.98
N VAL A 138 7.39 -22.13 -4.48
CA VAL A 138 7.85 -22.29 -3.09
C VAL A 138 6.83 -21.71 -2.12
N ILE A 139 6.25 -20.55 -2.44
CA ILE A 139 5.17 -19.93 -1.66
C ILE A 139 3.93 -20.81 -1.63
N HIS A 140 3.56 -21.43 -2.76
CA HIS A 140 2.40 -22.32 -2.81
C HIS A 140 2.55 -23.52 -1.86
N ILE A 141 3.76 -24.08 -1.78
CA ILE A 141 4.09 -25.15 -0.83
C ILE A 141 3.93 -24.65 0.63
N PHE A 142 4.39 -23.43 0.93
CA PHE A 142 4.16 -22.82 2.25
C PHE A 142 2.69 -22.61 2.57
N ALA A 143 1.94 -22.01 1.64
CA ALA A 143 0.53 -21.69 1.83
C ALA A 143 -0.29 -22.96 2.11
N LYS A 144 -0.02 -24.07 1.39
CA LYS A 144 -0.68 -25.36 1.64
C LYS A 144 -0.44 -25.85 3.07
N LYS A 145 0.78 -25.69 3.59
CA LYS A 145 1.12 -26.08 4.97
C LYS A 145 0.45 -25.19 6.01
N TYR A 146 0.43 -23.88 5.81
CA TYR A 146 -0.28 -22.98 6.72
C TYR A 146 -1.78 -23.25 6.71
N ALA A 147 -2.36 -23.65 5.56
CA ALA A 147 -3.76 -24.04 5.49
C ALA A 147 -4.05 -25.31 6.31
N THR A 148 -3.17 -26.32 6.27
CA THR A 148 -3.31 -27.50 7.15
C THR A 148 -3.15 -27.13 8.62
N GLN A 149 -2.13 -26.35 8.99
CA GLN A 149 -1.96 -25.90 10.37
C GLN A 149 -3.15 -25.07 10.89
N LEU A 150 -3.70 -24.19 10.05
CA LEU A 150 -4.90 -23.43 10.39
C LEU A 150 -6.10 -24.35 10.58
N LYS A 151 -6.28 -25.35 9.73
CA LYS A 151 -7.34 -26.35 9.86
C LYS A 151 -7.20 -27.12 11.18
N ASP A 152 -6.02 -27.64 11.49
CA ASP A 152 -5.77 -28.41 12.72
C ASP A 152 -6.00 -27.56 13.98
N ASN A 153 -5.66 -26.27 13.94
CA ASN A 153 -5.89 -25.33 15.07
C ASN A 153 -7.37 -24.92 15.22
N LEU A 154 -8.17 -25.00 14.16
CA LEU A 154 -9.59 -24.63 14.14
C LEU A 154 -10.51 -25.83 14.34
N GLU A 155 -10.02 -27.06 14.19
CA GLU A 155 -10.74 -28.30 14.49
C GLU A 155 -10.76 -28.65 16.00
N VAL A 156 -10.46 -27.67 16.86
CA VAL A 156 -10.66 -27.73 18.32
C VAL A 156 -12.13 -27.54 18.68
#